data_AF-C8XA21-F1
#
_entry.id   AF-C8XA21-F1
#
_cell.length_a   1.000
_cell.length_b   1.000
_cell.length_c   1.000
_cell.angle_alpha   90.00
_cell.angle_beta   90.00
_cell.angle_gamma   90.00
#
_symmetry.space_group_name_H-M   'P 1'
#
loop_
_entity.id
_entity.type
_entity.pdbx_description
1 polymer ?
#
loop_
_entity_poly.entity_id
_entity_poly.type
_entity_poly.pdbx_seq_one_letter_code
_entity_poly.pdbx_strand_id
1 'polypeptide(L)'
;MEVLHERCAGMDISKRDVKVCIRVPGAPGGRYRNEVTTFGSMTDQILALRTFLLEQRVTLVVMESTGDYWKPFYYLLEDAPFEVMLVNPRHVKGLPGRKRDVSDAQWLADLAAHGLVRGSLVPPPPIRVLRDLTRTHADLTRDRAREYNRLQSVLEDAGIKLTSVATRINGVSCRLMLEALVVDHRPG
;
A
#
# COMPACT_ATOMS: atom_id res chain seq x y z
N MET A 1 19.87 18.81 -18.61
CA MET A 1 19.24 18.61 -17.30
C MET A 1 20.33 18.12 -16.37
N GLU A 2 20.54 18.79 -15.25
CA GLU A 2 21.59 18.44 -14.27
C GLU A 2 21.27 17.11 -13.60
N VAL A 3 22.26 16.24 -13.43
CA VAL A 3 22.07 14.95 -12.73
C VAL A 3 22.36 15.16 -11.25
N LEU A 4 21.33 14.98 -10.42
CA LEU A 4 21.40 15.08 -8.96
C LEU A 4 21.72 13.74 -8.31
N HIS A 5 21.25 12.63 -8.91
CA HIS A 5 21.54 11.28 -8.45
C HIS A 5 22.23 10.48 -9.56
N GLU A 6 23.53 10.18 -9.38
CA GLU A 6 24.29 9.42 -10.37
C GLU A 6 23.84 7.97 -10.50
N ARG A 7 23.35 7.37 -9.41
CA ARG A 7 23.01 5.96 -9.31
C ARG A 7 21.63 5.80 -8.70
N CYS A 8 20.63 5.63 -9.55
CA CYS A 8 19.23 5.51 -9.10
C CYS A 8 18.54 4.30 -9.73
N ALA A 9 17.42 3.91 -9.13
CA ALA A 9 16.53 2.90 -9.68
C ALA A 9 15.07 3.39 -9.67
N GLY A 10 14.36 3.16 -10.77
CA GLY A 10 12.92 3.34 -10.86
C GLY A 10 12.22 1.98 -10.81
N MET A 11 11.20 1.86 -9.98
CA MET A 11 10.45 0.62 -9.73
C MET A 11 8.97 0.84 -10.04
N ASP A 12 8.46 0.09 -11.01
CA ASP A 12 7.04 0.01 -11.35
C ASP A 12 6.48 -1.31 -10.82
N ILE A 13 5.65 -1.20 -9.77
CA ILE A 13 5.25 -2.34 -8.92
C ILE A 13 3.83 -2.80 -9.27
N SER A 14 3.71 -4.07 -9.64
CA SER A 14 2.46 -4.78 -9.85
C SER A 14 2.15 -5.74 -8.70
N LYS A 15 1.05 -6.48 -8.80
CA LYS A 15 0.68 -7.52 -7.82
C LYS A 15 1.70 -8.67 -7.77
N ARG A 16 2.23 -9.08 -8.93
CA ARG A 16 3.03 -10.33 -9.06
C ARG A 16 4.53 -10.08 -9.15
N ASP A 17 4.91 -8.90 -9.58
CA ASP A 17 6.27 -8.56 -9.93
C ASP A 17 6.53 -7.07 -9.79
N VAL A 18 7.80 -6.71 -9.93
CA VAL A 18 8.25 -5.35 -10.11
C VAL A 18 9.17 -5.28 -11.31
N LYS A 19 8.93 -4.29 -12.17
CA LYS A 19 9.87 -3.91 -13.21
C LYS A 19 10.79 -2.84 -12.65
N VAL A 20 12.10 -3.10 -12.69
CA VAL A 20 13.12 -2.23 -12.12
C VAL A 20 14.03 -1.75 -13.23
N CYS A 21 14.18 -0.44 -13.36
CA CYS A 21 15.19 0.16 -14.21
C CYS A 21 16.29 0.76 -13.35
N ILE A 22 17.50 0.25 -13.44
CA ILE A 22 18.68 0.94 -12.89
C ILE A 22 19.18 1.97 -13.89
N ARG A 23 19.65 3.11 -13.39
CA ARG A 23 20.39 4.13 -14.14
C ARG A 23 21.68 4.40 -13.40
N VAL A 24 22.79 3.93 -13.96
CA VAL A 24 24.14 4.02 -13.36
C VAL A 24 25.16 4.51 -14.39
N PRO A 25 26.30 5.08 -13.99
CA PRO A 25 27.38 5.42 -14.92
C PRO A 25 27.81 4.22 -15.77
N GLY A 26 27.88 4.39 -17.08
CA GLY A 26 28.34 3.38 -18.04
C GLY A 26 29.86 3.39 -18.26
N ALA A 27 30.31 2.66 -19.29
CA ALA A 27 31.71 2.60 -19.72
C ALA A 27 32.29 4.00 -20.06
N PRO A 28 33.64 4.16 -20.16
CA PRO A 28 34.28 5.46 -20.31
C PRO A 28 33.71 6.26 -21.50
N GLY A 29 33.19 7.46 -21.23
CA GLY A 29 32.50 8.30 -22.22
C GLY A 29 31.26 9.04 -21.70
N GLY A 30 30.92 8.91 -20.41
CA GLY A 30 29.91 9.74 -19.74
C GLY A 30 28.46 9.40 -20.04
N ARG A 31 28.18 8.27 -20.71
CA ARG A 31 26.81 7.80 -20.95
C ARG A 31 26.33 6.95 -19.78
N TYR A 32 25.10 7.19 -19.34
CA TYR A 32 24.44 6.34 -18.34
C TYR A 32 23.98 5.03 -18.98
N ARG A 33 24.19 3.92 -18.25
CA ARG A 33 23.61 2.63 -18.56
C ARG A 33 22.24 2.53 -17.90
N ASN A 34 21.22 2.29 -18.71
CA ASN A 34 19.90 1.91 -18.25
C ASN A 34 19.68 0.42 -18.51
N GLU A 35 19.34 -0.33 -17.49
CA GLU A 35 19.02 -1.75 -17.60
C GLU A 35 17.71 -2.02 -16.90
N VAL A 36 16.82 -2.76 -17.57
CA VAL A 36 15.49 -3.09 -17.06
C VAL A 36 15.44 -4.58 -16.75
N THR A 37 15.15 -4.91 -15.49
CA THR A 37 15.06 -6.28 -14.99
C THR A 37 13.74 -6.44 -14.23
N THR A 38 13.17 -7.64 -14.23
CA THR A 38 11.93 -7.94 -13.51
C THR A 38 12.22 -8.89 -12.37
N PHE A 39 11.66 -8.63 -11.19
CA PHE A 39 11.72 -9.49 -10.02
C PHE A 39 10.30 -9.84 -9.54
N GLY A 40 10.13 -11.00 -8.91
CA GLY A 40 8.85 -11.37 -8.28
C GLY A 40 8.53 -10.55 -7.03
N SER A 41 7.26 -10.57 -6.60
CA SER A 41 6.78 -9.88 -5.39
C SER A 41 6.84 -10.72 -4.10
N MET A 42 7.42 -11.92 -4.15
CA MET A 42 7.66 -12.76 -2.98
C MET A 42 8.94 -12.34 -2.25
N THR A 43 9.01 -12.54 -0.94
CA THR A 43 10.11 -12.06 -0.08
C THR A 43 11.49 -12.44 -0.59
N ASP A 44 11.69 -13.68 -1.02
CA ASP A 44 12.95 -14.17 -1.58
C ASP A 44 13.38 -13.38 -2.82
N GLN A 45 12.44 -13.09 -3.71
CA GLN A 45 12.67 -12.29 -4.92
C GLN A 45 12.93 -10.81 -4.60
N ILE A 46 12.26 -10.26 -3.59
CA ILE A 46 12.51 -8.88 -3.11
C ILE A 46 13.90 -8.78 -2.49
N LEU A 47 14.34 -9.79 -1.73
CA LEU A 47 15.69 -9.84 -1.18
C LEU A 47 16.75 -10.00 -2.27
N ALA A 48 16.48 -10.78 -3.32
CA ALA A 48 17.34 -10.86 -4.50
C ALA A 48 17.45 -9.50 -5.22
N LEU A 49 16.33 -8.79 -5.37
CA LEU A 49 16.33 -7.41 -5.86
C LEU A 49 17.15 -6.48 -4.97
N ARG A 50 17.04 -6.56 -3.64
CA ARG A 50 17.84 -5.77 -2.71
C ARG A 50 19.33 -5.99 -2.96
N THR A 51 19.76 -7.25 -3.05
CA THR A 51 21.16 -7.60 -3.35
C THR A 51 21.60 -7.01 -4.68
N PHE A 52 20.79 -7.14 -5.74
CA PHE A 52 21.06 -6.56 -7.04
C PHE A 52 21.25 -5.04 -6.97
N LEU A 53 20.37 -4.31 -6.27
CA LEU A 53 20.49 -2.85 -6.11
C LEU A 53 21.78 -2.44 -5.38
N LEU A 54 22.20 -3.22 -4.37
CA LEU A 54 23.45 -3.01 -3.64
C LEU A 54 24.68 -3.25 -4.51
N GLU A 55 24.69 -4.33 -5.30
CA GLU A 55 25.77 -4.62 -6.26
C GLU A 55 25.91 -3.51 -7.30
N GLN A 56 24.78 -2.98 -7.77
CA GLN A 56 24.74 -1.81 -8.65
C GLN A 56 25.03 -0.50 -7.93
N ARG A 57 25.29 -0.53 -6.61
CA ARG A 57 25.59 0.64 -5.77
C ARG A 57 24.56 1.76 -5.98
N VAL A 58 23.28 1.40 -6.09
CA VAL A 58 22.19 2.38 -6.18
C VAL A 58 22.15 3.19 -4.89
N THR A 59 21.96 4.51 -4.99
CA THR A 59 21.86 5.42 -3.85
C THR A 59 20.44 5.94 -3.63
N LEU A 60 19.59 5.89 -4.66
CA LEU A 60 18.19 6.29 -4.61
C LEU A 60 17.30 5.27 -5.34
N VAL A 61 16.25 4.80 -4.67
CA VAL A 61 15.20 3.94 -5.22
C VAL A 61 13.88 4.70 -5.21
N VAL A 62 13.25 4.84 -6.37
CA VAL A 62 11.94 5.48 -6.53
C VAL A 62 10.91 4.43 -6.94
N MET A 63 9.83 4.31 -6.17
CA MET A 63 8.78 3.32 -6.37
C MET A 63 7.46 3.98 -6.73
N GLU A 64 6.80 3.45 -7.75
CA GLU A 64 5.41 3.75 -8.06
C GLU A 64 4.57 2.46 -7.95
N SER A 65 3.38 2.60 -7.37
CA SER A 65 2.43 1.50 -7.29
C SER A 65 1.01 2.01 -7.16
N THR A 66 0.06 1.24 -7.71
CA THR A 66 -1.37 1.42 -7.46
C THR A 66 -1.81 0.51 -6.31
N GLY A 67 -2.21 1.11 -5.18
CA GLY A 67 -2.67 0.39 -3.99
C GLY A 67 -1.55 0.11 -2.99
N ASP A 68 -1.62 -1.02 -2.31
CA ASP A 68 -0.72 -1.39 -1.20
C ASP A 68 0.46 -2.29 -1.60
N TYR A 69 0.61 -2.64 -2.88
CA TYR A 69 1.65 -3.59 -3.33
C TYR A 69 3.09 -3.09 -3.14
N TRP A 70 3.29 -1.78 -2.97
CA TRP A 70 4.60 -1.20 -2.66
C TRP A 70 5.11 -1.55 -1.26
N LYS A 71 4.22 -1.82 -0.30
CA LYS A 71 4.57 -2.03 1.11
C LYS A 71 5.69 -3.07 1.32
N PRO A 72 5.58 -4.31 0.79
CA PRO A 72 6.63 -5.31 0.98
C PRO A 72 7.98 -4.89 0.40
N PHE A 73 7.99 -4.23 -0.77
CA PHE A 73 9.22 -3.72 -1.37
C PHE A 73 9.82 -2.61 -0.51
N TYR A 74 9.02 -1.61 -0.10
CA TYR A 74 9.51 -0.50 0.71
C TYR A 74 10.06 -0.98 2.05
N TYR A 75 9.34 -1.83 2.77
CA TYR A 75 9.77 -2.28 4.11
C TYR A 75 11.01 -3.17 4.08
N LEU A 76 11.22 -3.95 3.02
CA LEU A 76 12.43 -4.79 2.89
C LEU A 76 13.64 -4.01 2.36
N LEU A 77 13.43 -2.79 1.87
CA LEU A 77 14.46 -1.93 1.28
C LEU A 77 14.79 -0.71 2.15
N GLU A 78 13.92 -0.30 3.08
CA GLU A 78 14.07 0.95 3.87
C GLU A 78 15.26 0.96 4.84
N ASP A 79 15.80 -0.19 5.20
CA ASP A 79 16.97 -0.34 6.09
C ASP A 79 18.29 -0.53 5.34
N ALA A 80 18.27 -0.49 4.00
CA ALA A 80 19.46 -0.57 3.17
C ALA A 80 20.17 0.80 3.06
N PRO A 81 21.47 0.84 2.68
CA PRO A 81 22.25 2.08 2.52
C PRO A 81 21.88 2.91 1.27
N PHE A 82 20.61 2.97 0.89
CA PHE A 82 20.10 3.85 -0.15
C PHE A 82 18.77 4.47 0.29
N GLU A 83 18.46 5.65 -0.27
CA GLU A 83 17.20 6.32 -0.01
C GLU A 83 16.06 5.61 -0.76
N VAL A 84 14.91 5.44 -0.11
CA VAL A 84 13.72 4.83 -0.71
C VAL A 84 12.56 5.82 -0.72
N MET A 85 12.09 6.19 -1.90
CA MET A 85 10.97 7.11 -2.11
C MET A 85 9.78 6.40 -2.74
N LEU A 86 8.63 6.46 -2.07
CA LEU A 86 7.34 6.12 -2.69
C LEU A 86 6.78 7.37 -3.38
N VAL A 87 6.49 7.33 -4.68
CA VAL A 87 5.96 8.50 -5.40
C VAL A 87 4.49 8.35 -5.76
N ASN A 88 3.79 9.48 -5.85
CA ASN A 88 2.38 9.48 -6.26
C ASN A 88 2.25 9.25 -7.78
N PRO A 89 1.55 8.18 -8.23
CA PRO A 89 1.37 7.89 -9.64
C PRO A 89 0.77 9.05 -10.45
N ARG A 90 -0.15 9.82 -9.85
CA ARG A 90 -0.81 10.95 -10.52
C ARG A 90 0.16 12.08 -10.82
N HIS A 91 1.14 12.28 -9.93
CA HIS A 91 2.17 13.30 -10.14
C HIS A 91 3.10 12.88 -11.29
N VAL A 92 3.59 11.64 -11.27
CA VAL A 92 4.50 11.11 -12.29
C VAL A 92 3.89 11.16 -13.71
N LYS A 93 2.61 10.80 -13.84
CA LYS A 93 1.91 10.79 -15.14
C LYS A 93 1.70 12.19 -15.74
N GLY A 94 1.69 13.24 -14.91
CA GLY A 94 1.49 14.62 -15.36
C GLY A 94 2.77 15.32 -15.83
N LEU A 95 3.94 14.69 -15.67
CA LEU A 95 5.22 15.31 -16.01
C LEU A 95 5.48 15.25 -17.53
N PRO A 96 5.84 16.38 -18.16
CA PRO A 96 6.16 16.42 -19.59
C PRO A 96 7.52 15.79 -19.90
N GLY A 97 7.78 15.49 -21.17
CA GLY A 97 9.08 14.99 -21.64
C GLY A 97 9.22 13.48 -21.66
N ARG A 98 8.19 12.73 -21.25
CA ARG A 98 8.16 11.27 -21.37
C ARG A 98 8.16 10.83 -22.83
N LYS A 99 9.09 9.96 -23.20
CA LYS A 99 9.11 9.31 -24.52
C LYS A 99 8.06 8.19 -24.59
N ARG A 100 7.54 7.91 -25.79
CA ARG A 100 6.48 6.90 -25.98
C ARG A 100 6.96 5.46 -25.80
N ASP A 101 8.25 5.22 -25.99
CA ASP A 101 8.90 3.91 -26.06
C ASP A 101 9.63 3.52 -24.76
N VAL A 102 9.53 4.33 -23.69
CA VAL A 102 10.16 4.00 -22.40
C VAL A 102 9.17 3.39 -21.42
N SER A 103 9.63 2.35 -20.72
CA SER A 103 8.89 1.72 -19.62
C SER A 103 8.65 2.71 -18.46
N ASP A 104 7.61 2.48 -17.66
CA ASP A 104 7.35 3.30 -16.47
C ASP A 104 8.54 3.29 -15.49
N ALA A 105 9.15 2.13 -15.27
CA ALA A 105 10.36 1.99 -14.46
C ALA A 105 11.53 2.86 -14.98
N GLN A 106 11.76 2.88 -16.29
CA GLN A 106 12.81 3.69 -16.89
C GLN A 106 12.51 5.19 -16.80
N TRP A 107 11.25 5.57 -16.98
CA TRP A 107 10.82 6.95 -16.79
C TRP A 107 11.02 7.41 -15.35
N LEU A 108 10.68 6.58 -14.37
CA LEU A 108 10.92 6.85 -12.95
C LEU A 108 12.41 7.02 -12.63
N ALA A 109 13.29 6.18 -13.18
CA ALA A 109 14.73 6.29 -12.97
C ALA A 109 15.29 7.61 -13.50
N ASP A 110 14.81 8.06 -14.66
CA ASP A 110 15.22 9.34 -15.26
C ASP A 110 14.75 10.54 -14.44
N LEU A 111 13.48 10.53 -14.00
CA LEU A 111 12.94 11.54 -13.10
C LEU A 111 13.68 11.60 -11.76
N ALA A 112 14.03 10.44 -11.21
CA ALA A 112 14.81 10.32 -9.98
C ALA A 112 16.21 10.93 -10.14
N ALA A 113 16.89 10.62 -11.25
CA ALA A 113 18.23 11.15 -11.54
C ALA A 113 18.27 12.68 -11.56
N HIS A 114 17.16 13.30 -11.94
CA HIS A 114 17.03 14.75 -12.09
C HIS A 114 16.26 15.42 -10.95
N GLY A 115 15.91 14.69 -9.88
CA GLY A 115 15.18 15.22 -8.71
C GLY A 115 13.80 15.78 -9.04
N LEU A 116 13.15 15.28 -10.08
CA LEU A 116 11.85 15.75 -10.56
C LEU A 116 10.65 15.10 -9.86
N VAL A 117 10.91 14.17 -8.94
CA VAL A 117 9.90 13.49 -8.14
C VAL A 117 10.01 13.86 -6.68
N ARG A 118 8.87 13.83 -5.99
CA ARG A 118 8.77 14.05 -4.57
C ARG A 118 8.22 12.81 -3.88
N GLY A 119 8.94 12.33 -2.87
CA GLY A 119 8.49 11.24 -2.02
C GLY A 119 7.20 11.58 -1.26
N SER A 120 6.29 10.63 -1.24
CA SER A 120 5.14 10.60 -0.33
C SER A 120 5.63 10.24 1.06
N LEU A 121 4.99 10.78 2.09
CA LEU A 121 5.32 10.45 3.47
C LEU A 121 4.96 8.98 3.76
N VAL A 122 5.98 8.15 3.95
CA VAL A 122 5.84 6.83 4.56
C VAL A 122 6.25 6.98 6.04
N PRO A 123 5.32 6.82 6.99
CA PRO A 123 5.66 6.98 8.40
C PRO A 123 6.71 5.95 8.85
N PRO A 124 7.54 6.26 9.86
CA PRO A 124 8.43 5.29 10.51
C PRO A 124 7.68 4.07 11.06
N PRO A 125 8.36 2.90 11.21
CA PRO A 125 7.73 1.65 11.63
C PRO A 125 6.84 1.76 12.88
N PRO A 126 7.25 2.43 13.98
CA PRO A 126 6.40 2.55 15.18
C PRO A 126 5.08 3.27 14.91
N ILE A 127 5.10 4.29 14.04
CA ILE A 127 3.91 5.06 13.67
C ILE A 127 3.01 4.23 12.74
N ARG A 128 3.58 3.41 11.84
CA ARG A 128 2.81 2.53 10.97
C ARG A 128 2.00 1.50 11.77
N VAL A 129 2.62 0.85 12.75
CA VAL A 129 1.95 -0.12 13.63
C VAL A 129 0.77 0.52 14.36
N LEU A 130 0.96 1.71 14.93
CA LEU A 130 -0.12 2.44 15.61
C LEU A 130 -1.25 2.84 14.65
N ARG A 131 -0.90 3.30 13.44
CA ARG A 131 -1.89 3.66 12.41
C ARG A 131 -2.70 2.46 11.94
N ASP A 132 -2.06 1.30 11.75
CA ASP A 132 -2.77 0.09 11.34
C ASP A 132 -3.74 -0.35 12.44
N LEU A 133 -3.29 -0.39 13.71
CA LEU A 133 -4.15 -0.72 14.85
C LEU A 133 -5.35 0.23 14.98
N THR A 134 -5.12 1.54 14.94
CA THR A 134 -6.19 2.54 15.08
C THR A 134 -7.17 2.52 13.92
N ARG A 135 -6.70 2.28 12.69
CA ARG A 135 -7.55 2.10 11.51
C ARG A 135 -8.41 0.86 11.65
N THR A 136 -7.80 -0.28 11.99
CA THR A 136 -8.53 -1.54 12.21
C THR A 136 -9.58 -1.37 13.31
N HIS A 137 -9.27 -0.70 14.42
CA HIS A 137 -10.24 -0.41 15.47
C HIS A 137 -11.42 0.44 14.97
N ALA A 138 -11.14 1.50 14.20
CA ALA A 138 -12.18 2.35 13.63
C ALA A 138 -13.06 1.60 12.62
N ASP A 139 -12.47 0.75 11.77
CA ASP A 139 -13.19 -0.10 10.82
C ASP A 139 -14.10 -1.09 11.55
N LEU A 140 -13.56 -1.85 12.52
CA LEU A 140 -14.34 -2.79 13.33
C LEU A 140 -15.46 -2.10 14.11
N THR A 141 -15.24 -0.88 14.58
CA THR A 141 -16.27 -0.10 15.26
C THR A 141 -17.41 0.27 14.31
N ARG A 142 -17.08 0.68 13.08
CA ARG A 142 -18.07 0.98 12.04
C ARG A 142 -18.82 -0.26 11.60
N ASP A 143 -18.13 -1.38 11.43
CA ASP A 143 -18.75 -2.65 11.04
C ASP A 143 -19.68 -3.18 12.13
N ARG A 144 -19.27 -3.09 13.40
CA ARG A 144 -20.15 -3.41 14.53
C ARG A 144 -21.44 -2.58 14.53
N ALA A 145 -21.34 -1.27 14.26
CA ALA A 145 -22.52 -0.42 14.17
C ALA A 145 -23.42 -0.82 13.00
N ARG A 146 -22.83 -1.19 11.86
CA ARG A 146 -23.56 -1.68 10.69
C ARG A 146 -24.34 -2.95 11.01
N GLU A 147 -23.75 -3.90 11.72
CA GLU A 147 -24.43 -5.14 12.12
C GLU A 147 -25.56 -4.87 13.13
N TYR A 148 -25.41 -3.91 14.04
CA TYR A 148 -26.51 -3.51 14.93
C TYR A 148 -27.68 -2.88 14.18
N ASN A 149 -27.40 -2.03 13.20
CA ASN A 149 -28.46 -1.45 12.36
C ASN A 149 -29.16 -2.53 11.52
N ARG A 150 -28.41 -3.53 11.03
CA ARG A 150 -28.98 -4.66 10.30
C ARG A 150 -29.88 -5.51 11.19
N LEU A 151 -29.44 -5.84 12.40
CA LEU A 151 -30.26 -6.52 13.40
C LEU A 151 -31.55 -5.74 13.68
N GLN A 152 -31.44 -4.43 13.89
CA GLN A 152 -32.61 -3.59 14.10
C GLN A 152 -33.57 -3.69 12.92
N SER A 153 -33.10 -3.53 11.67
CA SER A 153 -33.95 -3.63 10.48
C SER A 153 -34.72 -4.95 10.44
N VAL A 154 -34.06 -6.08 10.72
CA VAL A 154 -34.72 -7.40 10.74
C VAL A 154 -35.80 -7.49 11.81
N LEU A 155 -35.55 -6.96 13.00
CA LEU A 155 -36.55 -6.95 14.07
C LEU A 155 -37.73 -6.03 13.74
N GLU A 156 -37.46 -4.86 13.15
CA GLU A 156 -38.47 -3.91 12.70
C GLU A 156 -39.39 -4.54 11.64
N ASP A 157 -38.82 -5.26 10.67
CA ASP A 157 -39.56 -5.98 9.63
C ASP A 157 -40.44 -7.10 10.23
N ALA A 158 -39.98 -7.74 11.30
CA ALA A 158 -40.75 -8.74 12.05
C ALA A 158 -41.79 -8.13 13.02
N GLY A 159 -41.92 -6.80 13.06
CA GLY A 159 -42.84 -6.10 13.97
C GLY A 159 -42.34 -6.00 15.42
N ILE A 160 -41.08 -6.38 15.69
CA ILE A 160 -40.47 -6.37 17.03
C ILE A 160 -39.73 -5.04 17.24
N LYS A 161 -40.37 -4.10 17.93
CA LYS A 161 -39.83 -2.75 18.20
C LYS A 161 -38.85 -2.71 19.38
N LEU A 162 -37.81 -3.55 19.37
CA LEU A 162 -36.93 -3.74 20.54
C LEU A 162 -36.20 -2.45 20.96
N THR A 163 -35.88 -1.57 20.01
CA THR A 163 -35.18 -0.30 20.27
C THR A 163 -36.07 0.78 20.88
N SER A 164 -37.39 0.61 20.92
CA SER A 164 -38.29 1.55 21.62
C SER A 164 -38.28 1.37 23.13
N VAL A 165 -37.92 0.16 23.60
CA VAL A 165 -37.96 -0.22 25.02
C VAL A 165 -36.57 -0.42 25.63
N ALA A 166 -35.52 -0.52 24.81
CA ALA A 166 -34.16 -0.76 25.26
C ALA A 166 -33.16 0.21 24.64
N THR A 167 -32.32 0.81 25.49
CA THR A 167 -31.28 1.78 25.09
C THR A 167 -30.19 1.18 24.19
N ARG A 168 -29.92 -0.12 24.33
CA ARG A 168 -28.84 -0.81 23.62
C ARG A 168 -29.32 -2.16 23.09
N ILE A 169 -29.47 -2.26 21.77
CA ILE A 169 -29.91 -3.49 21.10
C ILE A 169 -28.95 -4.68 21.33
N ASN A 170 -27.68 -4.39 21.63
CA ASN A 170 -26.66 -5.38 21.95
C ASN A 170 -26.50 -5.65 23.46
N GLY A 171 -27.40 -5.12 24.29
CA GLY A 171 -27.39 -5.30 25.74
C GLY A 171 -27.85 -6.70 26.16
N VAL A 172 -27.56 -7.03 27.42
CA VAL A 172 -27.94 -8.33 28.03
C VAL A 172 -29.45 -8.53 27.98
N SER A 173 -30.24 -7.52 28.32
CA SER A 173 -31.72 -7.59 28.31
C SER A 173 -32.27 -7.87 26.91
N CYS A 174 -31.78 -7.17 25.88
CA CYS A 174 -32.18 -7.42 24.49
C CYS A 174 -31.84 -8.84 24.06
N ARG A 175 -30.65 -9.34 24.42
CA ARG A 175 -30.26 -10.72 24.07
C ARG A 175 -31.15 -11.76 24.74
N LEU A 176 -31.46 -11.60 26.03
CA LEU A 176 -32.37 -12.50 26.75
C LEU A 176 -33.79 -12.49 26.15
N MET A 177 -34.31 -11.31 25.78
CA MET A 177 -35.61 -11.18 25.11
C MET A 177 -35.63 -11.91 23.76
N LEU A 178 -34.57 -11.75 22.96
CA LEU A 178 -34.44 -12.44 21.68
C LEU A 178 -34.31 -13.97 21.85
N GLU A 179 -33.53 -14.42 22.85
CA GLU A 179 -33.40 -15.85 23.17
C GLU A 179 -34.73 -16.46 23.60
N ALA A 180 -35.51 -15.77 24.44
CA ALA A 180 -36.85 -16.22 24.84
C ALA A 180 -37.79 -16.34 23.63
N LEU A 181 -37.81 -15.34 22.74
CA LEU A 181 -38.59 -15.39 21.50
C LEU A 181 -38.22 -16.60 20.63
N VAL A 182 -36.93 -16.93 20.53
CA VAL A 182 -36.47 -18.08 19.74
C VAL A 182 -36.87 -19.42 20.38
N VAL A 183 -36.81 -19.54 21.71
CA VAL A 183 -37.17 -20.77 22.43
C VAL A 183 -38.69 -21.02 22.38
N ASP A 184 -39.50 -19.99 22.60
CA ASP A 184 -40.97 -20.10 22.58
C ASP A 184 -41.53 -20.42 21.18
N HIS A 185 -40.76 -20.19 20.11
CA HIS A 185 -41.16 -20.48 18.73
C HIS A 185 -40.63 -21.81 18.18
N ARG A 186 -40.06 -22.70 19.01
CA ARG A 186 -39.72 -24.06 18.56
C ARG A 186 -41.01 -24.91 18.49
N PRO A 187 -41.42 -25.43 17.33
CA PRO A 187 -42.51 -26.41 17.29
C PRO A 187 -42.06 -27.66 18.04
N GLY A 188 -42.92 -28.14 18.95
CA GLY A 188 -42.75 -29.43 19.62
C GLY A 188 -42.89 -30.61 18.68
#